data_AF-A0A2M7P8P1-F1
#
_entry.id   AF-A0A2M7P8P1-F1
#
_cell.length_a   1.000
_cell.length_b   1.000
_cell.length_c   1.000
_cell.angle_alpha   90.00
_cell.angle_beta   90.00
_cell.angle_gamma   90.00
#
_symmetry.space_group_name_H-M   'P 1'
#
loop_
_entity.id
_entity.type
_entity.pdbx_description
1 polymer ?
#
loop_
_entity_poly.entity_id
_entity_poly.type
_entity_poly.pdbx_seq_one_letter_code
_entity_poly.pdbx_strand_id
1 'polypeptide(L)' 'MTSSEPLIPKHGGYRKLKSFQVAQLVYDITVRFCDRYVDKYSRTRDQMVQAARSGVQNIA' A
#
# COMPACT_ATOMS: atom_id res chain seq x y z
N MET A 1 -35.81 -2.81 17.47
CA MET A 1 -35.11 -4.01 16.95
C MET A 1 -33.69 -3.61 16.63
N THR A 2 -32.77 -3.80 17.56
CA THR A 2 -31.33 -3.60 17.32
C THR A 2 -30.80 -4.82 16.61
N SER A 3 -30.64 -4.74 15.29
CA SER A 3 -29.91 -5.75 14.52
C SER A 3 -28.49 -5.83 15.10
N SER A 4 -28.17 -6.95 15.75
CA SER A 4 -26.82 -7.28 16.20
C SER A 4 -25.88 -7.19 15.01
N GLU A 5 -25.01 -6.18 14.97
CA GLU A 5 -23.93 -6.13 13.99
C GLU A 5 -23.10 -7.41 14.11
N PRO A 6 -22.73 -8.05 12.99
CA PRO A 6 -21.95 -9.27 13.02
C PRO A 6 -20.62 -9.05 13.76
N LEU A 7 -20.23 -10.01 14.59
CA LEU A 7 -19.02 -10.02 15.42
C LEU A 7 -17.74 -9.63 14.65
N ILE A 8 -17.73 -9.87 13.34
CA ILE A 8 -16.67 -9.45 12.43
C ILE A 8 -17.32 -8.64 11.29
N PRO A 9 -17.01 -7.34 11.14
CA PRO A 9 -17.49 -6.56 10.01
C PRO A 9 -16.88 -7.09 8.71
N LYS A 10 -17.68 -7.19 7.65
CA LYS A 10 -17.33 -7.84 6.37
C LYS A 10 -16.02 -7.32 5.71
N HIS A 11 -15.62 -6.08 6.01
CA HIS A 11 -14.50 -5.36 5.39
C HIS A 11 -14.43 -3.94 5.99
N GLY A 12 -13.25 -3.33 6.02
CA GLY A 12 -13.12 -1.86 6.26
C GLY A 12 -12.18 -1.40 7.37
N GLY A 13 -11.48 -2.30 8.06
CA GLY A 13 -10.54 -1.92 9.13
C GLY A 13 -9.11 -1.62 8.69
N TYR A 14 -8.70 -2.11 7.51
CA TYR A 14 -7.29 -2.15 7.10
C TYR A 14 -6.64 -0.76 7.04
N ARG A 15 -7.41 0.30 6.71
CA ARG A 15 -6.91 1.69 6.65
C ARG A 15 -6.40 2.19 8.00
N LYS A 16 -6.88 1.62 9.11
CA LYS A 16 -6.42 1.96 10.47
C LYS A 16 -5.20 1.13 10.90
N LEU A 17 -4.83 0.08 10.16
CA LEU A 17 -3.65 -0.71 10.46
C LEU A 17 -2.41 0.14 10.24
N LYS A 18 -1.50 0.12 11.22
CA LYS A 18 -0.20 0.77 11.09
C LYS A 18 0.60 0.21 9.91
N SER A 19 0.50 -1.10 9.67
CA SER A 19 1.12 -1.74 8.51
C SER A 19 0.61 -1.17 7.18
N PHE A 20 -0.69 -0.93 7.02
CA PHE A 20 -1.26 -0.32 5.81
C PHE A 20 -0.75 1.11 5.61
N GLN A 21 -0.79 1.93 6.67
CA GLN A 21 -0.33 3.32 6.62
C GLN A 21 1.16 3.42 6.28
N VAL A 22 1.99 2.56 6.89
CA VAL A 22 3.42 2.50 6.61
C VAL A 22 3.68 1.98 5.19
N ALA A 23 2.94 0.97 4.72
CA ALA A 23 3.07 0.47 3.36
C ALA A 23 2.74 1.55 2.31
N GLN A 24 1.72 2.37 2.53
CA GLN A 24 1.42 3.53 1.69
C GLN A 24 2.58 4.54 1.68
N LEU A 25 3.14 4.86 2.86
CA LEU A 25 4.29 5.75 2.95
C LEU A 25 5.52 5.19 2.21
N VAL A 26 5.78 3.89 2.35
CA VAL A 26 6.87 3.21 1.62
C VAL A 26 6.66 3.30 0.11
N TYR A 27 5.42 3.12 -0.38
CA TYR A 27 5.10 3.32 -1.79
C TYR A 27 5.38 4.75 -2.25
N ASP A 28 4.86 5.76 -1.55
CA ASP A 28 5.06 7.16 -1.90
C ASP A 28 6.54 7.56 -1.93
N ILE A 29 7.32 7.12 -0.94
CA ILE A 29 8.76 7.36 -0.88
C ILE A 29 9.48 6.62 -2.01
N THR A 30 9.08 5.38 -2.33
CA THR A 30 9.69 4.61 -3.42
C THR A 30 9.49 5.31 -4.76
N VAL A 31 8.29 5.81 -5.04
CA VAL A 31 8.01 6.57 -6.26
C VAL A 31 8.89 7.82 -6.33
N ARG A 32 8.93 8.62 -5.26
CA ARG A 32 9.77 9.84 -5.20
C ARG A 32 11.26 9.54 -5.33
N PHE A 33 11.73 8.45 -4.74
CA PHE A 33 13.11 8.00 -4.85
C PHE A 33 13.44 7.63 -6.31
N CYS A 34 12.60 6.80 -6.92
CA CYS A 34 12.76 6.41 -8.32
C CYS A 34 12.69 7.61 -9.27
N ASP A 35 11.81 8.58 -9.02
CA ASP A 35 11.70 9.81 -9.81
C ASP A 35 12.97 10.65 -9.78
N ARG A 36 13.66 10.69 -8.65
CA ARG A 36 14.83 11.55 -8.47
C ARG A 36 16.15 10.87 -8.81
N TYR A 37 16.26 9.57 -8.54
CA TYR A 37 17.56 8.89 -8.52
C TYR A 37 17.67 7.70 -9.47
N VAL A 38 16.58 7.28 -10.10
CA VAL A 38 16.58 6.14 -11.02
C VAL A 38 16.15 6.61 -12.40
N ASP A 39 16.90 6.21 -13.42
CA ASP A 39 16.58 6.55 -14.81
C ASP A 39 15.14 6.16 -15.15
N LYS A 40 14.43 7.06 -15.85
CA LYS A 40 13.01 6.92 -16.17
C LYS A 40 12.70 5.73 -17.08
N TYR A 41 13.68 5.21 -17.81
CA TYR A 41 13.55 4.05 -18.69
C TYR A 41 14.15 2.78 -18.08
N SER A 42 14.64 2.85 -16.84
CA SER A 42 15.21 1.69 -16.15
C SER A 42 14.16 0.66 -15.76
N ARG A 43 14.39 -0.60 -16.12
CA ARG A 43 13.58 -1.73 -15.63
C ARG A 43 13.58 -1.81 -14.10
N THR A 44 14.67 -1.40 -13.44
CA THR A 44 14.78 -1.39 -11.97
C THR A 44 13.75 -0.45 -11.35
N ARG A 45 13.49 0.70 -11.98
CA ARG A 45 12.45 1.65 -11.54
C ARG A 45 11.08 0.97 -11.53
N ASP A 46 10.72 0.31 -12.63
CA ASP A 46 9.44 -0.39 -12.75
C ASP A 46 9.29 -1.48 -11.70
N GLN A 47 10.33 -2.28 -11.49
CA GLN A 47 10.35 -3.34 -10.48
C GLN A 47 10.14 -2.79 -9.06
N MET A 48 10.84 -1.71 -8.71
CA MET A 48 10.72 -1.09 -7.38
C MET A 48 9.32 -0.52 -7.15
N VAL A 49 8.79 0.24 -8.11
CA VAL A 49 7.45 0.84 -7.99
C VAL A 49 6.36 -0.23 -7.93
N GLN A 50 6.48 -1.29 -8.73
CA GLN A 50 5.54 -2.42 -8.70
C GLN A 50 5.61 -3.20 -7.39
N ALA A 51 6.81 -3.50 -6.89
CA ALA A 51 6.98 -4.19 -5.61
C ALA A 51 6.36 -3.38 -4.45
N ALA A 52 6.61 -2.07 -4.41
CA ALA A 52 6.02 -1.21 -3.38
C ALA A 52 4.49 -1.12 -3.50
N ARG A 53 3.93 -1.09 -4.73
CA ARG A 53 2.48 -1.13 -4.95
C ARG A 53 1.86 -2.44 -4.47
N SER A 54 2.49 -3.57 -4.80
CA SER A 54 2.05 -4.89 -4.35
C SER A 54 2.06 -4.99 -2.82
N GLY A 55 3.02 -4.34 -2.14
CA GLY A 55 3.06 -4.28 -0.68
C GLY A 55 1.79 -3.69 -0.04
N VAL A 56 1.19 -2.65 -0.64
CA VAL A 56 -0.09 -2.08 -0.17
C VAL A 56 -1.25 -3.04 -0.44
N GLN A 57 -1.30 -3.61 -1.65
CA GLN A 57 -2.36 -4.52 -2.10
C GLN A 57 -2.41 -5.85 -1.33
N ASN A 58 -1.26 -6.34 -0.86
CA ASN A 58 -1.19 -7.54 -0.02
C ASN A 58 -1.92 -7.34 1.32
N ILE A 59 -2.13 -6.08 1.74
CA ILE A 59 -2.87 -5.75 2.95
C ILE A 59 -4.35 -5.53 2.63
N ALA A 60 -4.68 -4.84 1.53
CA ALA A 60 -6.04 -4.62 1.06
C ALA A 60 -6.16 -4.07 -0.36
#